data_AF-A0A8X6YHJ0-F1
#
_entry.id   AF-A0A8X6YHJ0-F1
#
_cell.length_a   1.000
_cell.length_b   1.000
_cell.length_c   1.000
_cell.angle_alpha   90.00
_cell.angle_beta   90.00
_cell.angle_gamma   90.00
#
_symmetry.space_group_name_H-M   'P 1'
#
loop_
_entity.id
_entity.type
_entity.pdbx_description
1 polymer ?
#
loop_
_entity_poly.entity_id
_entity_poly.type
_entity_poly.pdbx_seq_one_letter_code
_entity_poly.pdbx_strand_id
1 'polypeptide(L)'
;MSARVFESNIIKMSVPEEPIITEAEQIQQFRDFLISYNKLSERCFRDCVHDFTVRHIRDKEDKCALNCMEKYMKMTQRISQRFQEFQIISNENAIAAAKKAGSLML
;
A
#
# COMPACT_ATOMS: atom_id res chain seq x y z
N MET A 1 -35.58 -22.01 -28.57
CA MET A 1 -35.64 -23.49 -28.61
C MET A 1 -34.23 -23.98 -28.90
N SER A 2 -33.59 -24.61 -27.90
CA SER A 2 -32.30 -25.35 -27.89
C SER A 2 -31.07 -24.74 -28.59
N ALA A 3 -29.96 -24.40 -27.93
CA ALA A 3 -29.07 -25.19 -27.05
C ALA A 3 -28.26 -26.29 -27.78
N ARG A 4 -26.95 -25.99 -27.96
CA ARG A 4 -25.78 -26.88 -28.12
C ARG A 4 -25.77 -27.71 -29.42
N VAL A 5 -24.70 -27.79 -30.21
CA VAL A 5 -23.39 -28.40 -29.89
C VAL A 5 -22.38 -27.93 -30.94
N PHE A 6 -21.30 -27.25 -30.53
CA PHE A 6 -19.93 -27.58 -30.95
C PHE A 6 -18.96 -26.76 -30.08
N GLU A 7 -18.46 -27.40 -29.03
CA GLU A 7 -17.29 -26.94 -28.30
C GLU A 7 -16.07 -27.07 -29.22
N SER A 8 -15.47 -25.94 -29.59
CA SER A 8 -14.04 -25.86 -29.81
C SER A 8 -13.44 -25.10 -28.64
N ASN A 9 -13.09 -25.88 -27.61
CA ASN A 9 -12.13 -25.50 -26.59
C ASN A 9 -10.84 -25.04 -27.27
N ILE A 10 -10.41 -23.81 -26.97
CA ILE A 10 -9.05 -23.30 -26.81
C ILE A 10 -9.20 -21.76 -26.76
N ILE A 11 -8.61 -21.11 -25.75
CA ILE A 11 -8.73 -19.68 -25.38
C ILE A 11 -9.88 -19.34 -24.41
N LYS A 12 -9.95 -20.03 -23.27
CA LYS A 12 -10.41 -19.45 -22.00
C LYS A 12 -9.39 -19.75 -20.91
N MET A 13 -8.17 -19.28 -21.08
CA MET A 13 -7.18 -19.23 -20.00
C MET A 13 -6.11 -18.21 -20.37
N SER A 14 -5.82 -17.30 -19.43
CA SER A 14 -4.79 -16.25 -19.46
C SER A 14 -4.99 -15.02 -20.36
N VAL A 15 -6.14 -14.34 -20.26
CA VAL A 15 -6.03 -12.88 -20.15
C VAL A 15 -6.06 -12.60 -18.65
N PRO A 16 -4.97 -12.17 -18.01
CA PRO A 16 -5.11 -11.49 -16.74
C PRO A 16 -5.99 -10.29 -17.04
N GLU A 17 -7.22 -10.30 -16.52
CA GLU A 17 -8.05 -9.10 -16.49
C GLU A 17 -7.19 -8.04 -15.80
N GLU A 18 -6.65 -7.08 -16.56
CA GLU A 18 -5.98 -5.93 -15.97
C GLU A 18 -6.98 -5.34 -14.98
N PRO A 19 -6.57 -5.01 -13.74
CA PRO A 19 -7.49 -4.38 -12.82
C PRO A 19 -7.93 -3.06 -13.48
N ILE A 20 -9.17 -3.00 -13.94
CA ILE A 20 -9.77 -1.75 -14.41
C ILE A 20 -9.89 -0.89 -13.17
N ILE A 21 -8.87 -0.08 -12.89
CA ILE A 21 -8.89 0.86 -11.77
C ILE A 21 -10.05 1.79 -12.05
N THR A 22 -11.11 1.62 -11.27
CA THR A 22 -12.31 2.42 -11.40
C THR A 22 -11.96 3.89 -11.15
N GLU A 23 -12.70 4.81 -11.77
CA GLU A 23 -12.51 6.24 -11.54
C GLU A 23 -12.55 6.58 -10.02
N ALA A 24 -13.40 5.88 -9.28
CA ALA A 24 -13.46 5.98 -7.82
C ALA A 24 -12.16 5.54 -7.12
N GLU A 25 -11.54 4.44 -7.54
CA GLU A 25 -10.26 3.97 -6.98
C GLU A 25 -9.11 4.92 -7.31
N GLN A 26 -9.08 5.51 -8.51
CA GLN A 26 -8.08 6.51 -8.87
C GLN A 26 -8.20 7.77 -8.00
N ILE A 27 -9.43 8.27 -7.79
CA ILE A 27 -9.70 9.40 -6.90
C ILE A 27 -9.25 9.08 -5.47
N GLN A 28 -9.52 7.87 -5.00
CA GLN A 28 -9.13 7.45 -3.67
C GLN A 28 -7.61 7.36 -3.51
N GLN A 29 -6.90 6.79 -4.49
CA GLN A 29 -5.43 6.77 -4.49
C GLN A 29 -4.82 8.17 -4.44
N PHE A 30 -5.37 9.11 -5.20
CA PHE A 30 -4.90 10.50 -5.18
C PHE A 30 -5.17 11.17 -3.83
N ARG A 31 -6.33 10.92 -3.23
CA ARG A 31 -6.66 11.41 -1.89
C ARG A 31 -5.68 10.88 -0.85
N ASP A 32 -5.37 9.59 -0.88
CA ASP A 32 -4.44 8.95 0.04
C ASP A 32 -3.00 9.46 -0.13
N PHE A 33 -2.60 9.76 -1.37
CA PHE A 33 -1.37 10.46 -1.66
C PHE A 33 -1.31 11.84 -1.00
N LEU A 34 -2.36 12.67 -1.14
CA LEU A 34 -2.39 14.00 -0.55
C LEU A 34 -2.35 13.96 0.99
N ILE A 35 -3.05 13.01 1.60
CA ILE A 35 -2.99 12.79 3.06
C ILE A 35 -1.56 12.45 3.49
N SER A 36 -0.91 11.55 2.76
CA SER A 36 0.47 11.13 3.03
C SER A 36 1.48 12.27 2.83
N TYR A 37 1.29 13.05 1.78
CA TYR A 37 2.09 14.25 1.48
C TYR A 37 2.02 15.27 2.61
N ASN A 38 0.80 15.60 3.08
CA ASN A 38 0.61 16.57 4.15
C ASN A 38 1.26 16.08 5.47
N LYS A 39 1.08 14.80 5.80
CA LYS A 39 1.68 14.19 7.00
C LYS A 39 3.21 14.23 6.95
N LEU A 40 3.80 13.92 5.79
CA LEU A 40 5.25 13.98 5.61
C LEU A 40 5.76 15.42 5.70
N SER A 41 5.06 16.35 5.06
CA SER A 41 5.42 17.76 5.05
C SER A 41 5.42 18.34 6.47
N GLU A 42 4.35 18.07 7.25
CA GLU A 42 4.28 18.50 8.65
C GLU A 42 5.44 17.92 9.48
N ARG A 43 5.71 16.62 9.31
CA ARG A 43 6.76 15.96 10.08
C ARG A 43 8.14 16.52 9.78
N CYS A 44 8.50 16.64 8.51
CA CYS A 44 9.82 17.18 8.15
C CYS A 44 9.94 18.66 8.51
N PHE A 45 8.85 19.43 8.44
CA PHE A 45 8.86 20.80 8.94
C PHE A 45 9.16 20.86 10.45
N ARG A 46 8.44 20.08 11.27
CA ARG A 46 8.66 20.03 12.72
C ARG A 46 10.06 19.53 13.11
N ASP A 47 10.59 18.55 12.38
CA ASP A 47 11.87 17.91 12.71
C ASP A 47 13.08 18.71 12.20
N CYS A 48 12.94 19.47 11.11
CA CYS A 48 14.07 20.11 10.41
C CYS A 48 14.07 21.64 10.42
N VAL A 49 12.93 22.31 10.50
CA VAL A 49 12.86 23.78 10.49
C VAL A 49 12.82 24.28 11.92
N HIS A 50 13.96 24.80 12.37
CA HIS A 50 14.16 25.19 13.77
C HIS A 50 14.71 26.61 13.92
N ASP A 51 15.22 27.22 12.85
CA ASP A 51 15.70 28.60 12.86
C ASP A 51 14.68 29.56 12.23
N PHE A 52 14.09 30.41 13.07
CA PHE A 52 13.09 31.41 12.66
C PHE A 52 13.65 32.84 12.58
N THR A 53 14.98 33.00 12.49
CA THR A 53 15.63 34.32 12.38
C THR A 53 15.63 34.90 10.97
N VAL A 54 15.38 34.06 9.95
CA VAL A 54 15.36 34.42 8.53
C VAL A 54 14.11 33.88 7.85
N ARG A 55 13.72 34.49 6.72
CA ARG A 55 12.52 34.08 5.95
C ARG A 55 12.79 32.94 4.95
N HIS A 56 14.06 32.62 4.68
CA HIS A 56 14.45 31.55 3.76
C HIS A 56 14.96 30.33 4.55
N ILE A 57 14.82 29.15 3.95
CA ILE A 57 15.34 27.90 4.53
C ILE A 57 16.87 27.93 4.42
N ARG A 58 17.57 27.60 5.50
CA ARG A 58 19.03 27.49 5.47
C ARG A 58 19.47 26.16 4.85
N ASP A 59 20.67 26.11 4.27
CA ASP A 59 21.23 24.91 3.63
C ASP A 59 21.20 23.65 4.54
N LYS A 60 21.38 23.84 5.86
CA LYS A 60 21.31 22.73 6.84
C LYS A 60 19.89 22.19 7.00
N GLU A 61 18.90 23.07 7.04
CA GLU A 61 17.48 22.71 7.17
C GLU A 61 16.97 22.08 5.87
N ASP A 62 17.40 22.60 4.72
CA ASP A 62 17.10 22.04 3.39
C ASP A 62 17.65 20.60 3.26
N LYS A 63 18.94 20.41 3.58
CA LYS A 63 19.55 19.08 3.61
C LYS A 63 18.87 18.16 4.62
N CYS A 64 18.42 18.67 5.78
CA CYS A 64 17.65 17.89 6.73
C CYS A 64 16.31 17.43 6.13
N ALA A 65 15.55 18.33 5.50
CA ALA A 65 14.26 18.03 4.91
C ALA A 65 14.36 16.97 3.81
N LEU A 66 15.38 17.05 2.94
CA LEU A 66 15.65 16.03 1.91
C LEU A 66 15.93 14.65 2.52
N ASN A 67 16.80 14.58 3.54
CA ASN A 67 17.09 13.33 4.24
C ASN A 67 15.87 12.80 5.00
N CYS A 68 15.06 13.68 5.60
CA CYS A 68 13.83 13.34 6.30
C CYS A 68 12.84 12.67 5.34
N MET A 69 12.59 13.28 4.20
CA MET A 69 11.71 12.74 3.15
C MET A 69 12.17 11.36 2.69
N GLU A 70 13.44 11.23 2.30
CA GLU A 70 13.99 9.97 1.80
C GLU A 70 13.92 8.86 2.88
N LYS A 71 14.31 9.18 4.11
CA LYS A 71 14.27 8.25 5.23
C LYS A 71 12.85 7.81 5.54
N TYR A 72 11.89 8.74 5.55
CA TYR A 72 10.49 8.43 5.83
C TYR A 72 9.88 7.52 4.76
N MET A 73 10.14 7.78 3.48
CA MET A 73 9.63 6.95 2.39
C MET A 73 10.21 5.53 2.44
N LYS A 74 11.54 5.40 2.62
CA LYS A 74 12.20 4.09 2.77
C LYS A 74 11.69 3.34 4.00
N MET A 75 11.50 4.03 5.12
CA MET A 75 10.95 3.46 6.34
C MET A 75 9.53 2.96 6.11
N THR A 76 8.67 3.76 5.48
CA THR A 76 7.27 3.41 5.22
C THR A 76 7.19 2.18 4.31
N GLN A 77 7.98 2.13 3.24
CA GLN A 77 8.08 0.96 2.37
C GLN A 77 8.53 -0.29 3.13
N ARG A 78 9.55 -0.18 3.97
CA ARG A 78 10.05 -1.30 4.77
C ARG A 78 9.02 -1.79 5.78
N ILE A 79 8.30 -0.88 6.45
CA ILE A 79 7.22 -1.22 7.37
C ILE A 79 6.11 -1.96 6.63
N SER A 80 5.68 -1.44 5.47
CA SER A 80 4.64 -2.09 4.65
C SER A 80 5.04 -3.51 4.25
N GLN A 81 6.29 -3.73 3.83
CA GLN A 81 6.79 -5.06 3.49
C GLN A 81 6.69 -6.03 4.67
N ARG A 82 7.19 -5.63 5.86
CA ARG A 82 7.15 -6.49 7.05
C ARG A 82 5.73 -6.73 7.54
N PHE A 83 4.86 -5.72 7.42
CA PHE A 83 3.44 -5.86 7.76
C PHE A 83 2.75 -6.87 6.84
N GLN A 84 2.99 -6.81 5.53
CA GLN A 84 2.45 -7.79 4.58
C GLN A 84 2.94 -9.21 4.87
N GLU A 85 4.24 -9.39 5.13
CA GLU A 85 4.81 -10.68 5.55
C GLU A 85 4.08 -11.24 6.79
N PHE A 86 3.85 -10.39 7.80
CA PHE A 86 3.14 -10.78 9.00
C PHE A 86 1.67 -11.14 8.75
N GLN A 87 0.96 -10.36 7.91
CA GLN A 87 -0.44 -10.63 7.57
C GLN A 87 -0.61 -12.00 6.89
N ILE A 88 0.31 -12.38 6.01
CA ILE A 88 0.29 -13.69 5.35
C ILE A 88 0.41 -14.81 6.39
N ILE A 89 1.42 -14.75 7.26
CA ILE A 89 1.64 -15.76 8.31
C ILE A 89 0.45 -15.84 9.27
N SER A 90 -0.08 -14.69 9.69
CA SER A 90 -1.24 -14.64 10.59
C SER A 90 -2.49 -15.27 9.97
N ASN A 91 -2.72 -15.03 8.68
CA ASN A 91 -3.85 -15.61 7.97
C ASN A 91 -3.70 -17.12 7.79
N GLU A 92 -2.50 -17.61 7.43
CA GLU A 92 -2.22 -19.04 7.35
C GLU A 92 -2.48 -19.76 8.68
N ASN A 93 -2.01 -19.18 9.78
CA ASN A 93 -2.24 -19.71 11.12
C ASN A 93 -3.73 -19.69 11.50
N ALA A 94 -4.47 -18.64 11.15
CA ALA A 94 -5.90 -18.54 11.38
C ALA A 94 -6.68 -19.60 10.57
N ILE A 95 -6.32 -19.83 9.31
CA ILE A 95 -6.92 -20.86 8.47
C ILE A 95 -6.61 -22.27 9.02
N ALA A 96 -5.39 -22.52 9.47
CA ALA A 96 -5.02 -23.80 10.09
C ALA A 96 -5.80 -24.05 11.39
N ALA A 97 -5.96 -23.02 12.23
CA ALA A 97 -6.77 -23.10 13.44
C ALA A 97 -8.27 -23.33 13.12
N ALA A 98 -8.82 -22.65 12.11
CA ALA A 98 -10.20 -22.84 11.67
C ALA A 98 -10.44 -24.26 11.12
N LYS A 99 -9.51 -24.81 10.34
CA LYS A 99 -9.58 -26.21 9.86
C LYS A 99 -9.54 -27.20 11.03
N LYS A 100 -8.68 -26.97 12.02
CA LYS A 100 -8.59 -27.84 13.21
C LYS A 100 -9.85 -27.77 14.08
N ALA A 101 -10.44 -26.59 14.22
CA ALA A 101 -11.71 -26.42 14.93
C ALA A 101 -12.88 -27.08 14.19
N GLY A 102 -12.97 -26.94 12.87
CA GLY A 102 -13.98 -27.61 12.06
C GLY A 102 -13.85 -29.13 12.05
N SER A 103 -12.63 -29.67 12.10
CA SER A 103 -12.38 -31.11 12.17
C SER A 103 -12.67 -31.73 13.54
N LEU A 104 -12.83 -30.94 14.61
CA LEU A 104 -13.14 -31.41 15.96
C LEU A 104 -14.65 -31.36 16.29
N MET A 105 -15.45 -30.78 15.39
CA MET A 105 -16.91 -30.61 15.54
C MET A 105 -17.73 -31.69 14.80
N LEU A 106 -17.05 -32.59 14.06
CA LEU A 106 -17.58 -33.86 13.56
C LEU A 106 -17.07 -35.00 14.44
#